data_AF-A0A132GPU8-F1
#
_entry.id   AF-A0A132GPU8-F1
#
_cell.length_a   1.000
_cell.length_b   1.000
_cell.length_c   1.000
_cell.angle_alpha   90.00
_cell.angle_beta   90.00
_cell.angle_gamma   90.00
#
_symmetry.space_group_name_H-M   'P 1'
#
loop_
_entity.id
_entity.type
_entity.pdbx_description
1 polymer ?
#
loop_
_entity_poly.entity_id
_entity_poly.type
_entity_poly.pdbx_seq_one_letter_code
_entity_poly.pdbx_strand_id
1 'polypeptide(L)'
;MGVINASPLSMGLLSSRGTPDWHPAPQDLKDACAKAAAFCAGQGYPIEKLAIQFSTSMNPRIATTLFSSANPANVQKNIDYVNEPMDEELVLKVQEIIGDQMFVRWKNS
;
A
#
# COMPACT_ATOMS: atom_id res chain seq x y z
N MET A 1 15.91 -12.19 -15.82
CA MET A 1 15.00 -12.52 -14.70
C MET A 1 14.06 -11.35 -14.50
N GLY A 2 12.74 -11.57 -14.50
CA GLY A 2 11.74 -10.54 -14.21
C GLY A 2 11.21 -10.68 -12.78
N VAL A 3 10.94 -9.56 -12.11
CA VAL A 3 10.35 -9.54 -10.76
C VAL A 3 8.87 -9.19 -10.85
N ILE A 4 8.02 -10.03 -10.25
CA ILE A 4 6.61 -9.73 -10.01
C ILE A 4 6.48 -9.29 -8.56
N ASN A 5 6.05 -8.05 -8.34
CA ASN A 5 5.62 -7.60 -7.02
C ASN A 5 4.20 -8.12 -6.75
N ALA A 6 3.89 -8.53 -5.53
CA ALA A 6 2.58 -9.05 -5.16
C ALA A 6 2.12 -8.41 -3.85
N SER A 7 0.81 -8.25 -3.72
CA SER A 7 0.16 -7.68 -2.52
C SER A 7 0.55 -6.21 -2.26
N PRO A 8 0.28 -5.29 -3.20
CA PRO A 8 0.61 -3.86 -3.04
C PRO A 8 -0.09 -3.21 -1.84
N LEU A 9 -1.22 -3.76 -1.37
CA LEU A 9 -1.94 -3.27 -0.19
C LEU A 9 -1.52 -3.96 1.11
N SER A 10 -0.52 -4.85 1.05
CA SER A 10 0.01 -5.61 2.19
C SER A 10 -1.12 -6.27 3.00
N MET A 11 -1.95 -7.06 2.31
CA MET A 11 -3.10 -7.78 2.89
C MET A 11 -4.10 -6.90 3.66
N GLY A 12 -4.19 -5.61 3.31
CA GLY A 12 -5.10 -4.65 3.93
C GLY A 12 -4.48 -3.79 5.02
N LEU A 13 -3.18 -3.90 5.28
CA LEU A 13 -2.46 -2.95 6.15
C LEU A 13 -2.55 -1.51 5.61
N LEU A 14 -2.38 -1.34 4.30
CA LEU A 14 -2.46 -0.04 3.63
C LEU A 14 -3.88 0.20 3.11
N SER A 15 -4.84 0.25 4.03
CA SER A 15 -6.27 0.40 3.75
C SER A 15 -6.91 1.43 4.67
N SER A 16 -7.76 2.27 4.10
CA SER A 16 -8.65 3.19 4.82
C SER A 16 -9.63 2.48 5.75
N ARG A 17 -9.93 1.20 5.49
CA ARG A 17 -10.83 0.37 6.34
C ARG A 17 -10.14 -0.13 7.61
N GLY A 18 -8.84 0.09 7.76
CA GLY A 18 -8.04 -0.46 8.83
C GLY A 18 -7.58 -1.89 8.55
N THR A 19 -6.66 -2.34 9.39
CA THR A 19 -6.08 -3.69 9.30
C THR A 19 -7.03 -4.73 9.90
N PRO A 20 -7.30 -5.86 9.24
CA PRO A 20 -8.14 -6.92 9.80
C PRO A 20 -7.55 -7.53 11.08
N ASP A 21 -8.41 -7.98 12.00
CA ASP A 21 -8.00 -8.55 13.29
C ASP A 21 -7.08 -9.78 13.13
N TRP A 22 -7.33 -10.60 12.09
CA TRP A 22 -6.55 -11.80 11.77
C TRP A 22 -5.17 -11.50 11.18
N HIS A 23 -4.85 -10.23 10.88
CA HIS A 23 -3.62 -9.90 10.18
C HIS A 23 -2.37 -10.23 11.04
N PRO A 24 -1.37 -10.94 10.49
CA PRO A 24 -0.21 -11.47 11.25
C PRO A 24 0.85 -10.42 11.63
N ALA A 25 0.74 -9.20 11.10
CA ALA A 25 1.67 -8.12 11.42
C ALA A 25 1.71 -7.79 12.93
N PRO A 26 2.89 -7.45 13.48
CA PRO A 26 3.01 -6.88 14.82
C PRO A 26 2.17 -5.61 14.99
N GLN A 27 1.75 -5.32 16.23
CA GLN A 27 0.91 -4.16 16.52
C GLN A 27 1.56 -2.84 16.11
N ASP A 28 2.87 -2.68 16.36
CA ASP A 28 3.60 -1.45 16.01
C ASP A 28 3.55 -1.14 14.50
N LEU A 29 3.64 -2.18 13.66
CA LEU A 29 3.51 -2.05 12.21
C LEU A 29 2.07 -1.70 11.81
N LYS A 30 1.07 -2.34 12.43
CA LYS A 30 -0.35 -2.02 12.22
C LYS A 30 -0.64 -0.56 12.55
N ASP A 31 -0.13 -0.09 13.69
CA ASP A 31 -0.31 1.27 14.17
C ASP A 31 0.39 2.29 13.25
N ALA A 32 1.59 1.97 12.77
CA ALA A 32 2.32 2.80 11.81
C ALA A 32 1.56 2.93 10.48
N CYS A 33 1.06 1.81 9.93
CA CYS A 33 0.23 1.82 8.72
C CYS A 33 -1.09 2.57 8.93
N ALA A 34 -1.74 2.41 10.09
CA ALA A 34 -2.97 3.14 10.43
C ALA A 34 -2.73 4.66 10.51
N LYS A 35 -1.62 5.10 11.11
CA LYS A 35 -1.20 6.51 11.14
C LYS A 35 -0.98 7.05 9.73
N ALA A 36 -0.28 6.30 8.88
CA ALA A 36 -0.08 6.68 7.49
C ALA A 36 -1.41 6.78 6.73
N ALA A 37 -2.33 5.82 6.94
CA ALA A 37 -3.66 5.84 6.31
C ALA A 37 -4.47 7.07 6.72
N ALA A 38 -4.46 7.41 8.01
CA ALA A 38 -5.12 8.60 8.54
C ALA A 38 -4.50 9.89 7.99
N PHE A 39 -3.18 9.95 7.87
CA PHE A 39 -2.49 11.10 7.28
C PHE A 39 -2.90 11.31 5.81
N CYS A 40 -2.84 10.27 4.99
CA CYS A 40 -3.25 10.35 3.59
C CYS A 40 -4.73 10.76 3.45
N ALA A 41 -5.61 10.20 4.30
CA ALA A 41 -7.02 10.60 4.33
C ALA A 41 -7.21 12.09 4.65
N GLY A 42 -6.41 12.65 5.56
CA GLY A 42 -6.38 14.09 5.86
C GLY A 42 -5.96 14.97 4.67
N GLN A 43 -5.20 14.42 3.72
CA GLN A 43 -4.83 15.08 2.46
C GLN A 43 -5.85 14.85 1.33
N GLY A 44 -6.96 14.14 1.60
CA GLY A 44 -7.91 13.73 0.56
C GLY A 44 -7.37 12.66 -0.39
N TYR A 45 -6.30 11.96 0.01
CA TYR A 45 -5.63 10.95 -0.81
C TYR A 45 -5.82 9.56 -0.18
N PRO A 46 -6.50 8.60 -0.84
CA PRO A 46 -6.60 7.24 -0.29
C PRO A 46 -5.22 6.57 -0.24
N ILE A 47 -4.85 5.98 0.90
CA ILE A 47 -3.56 5.27 1.01
C ILE A 47 -3.47 4.09 0.05
N GLU A 48 -4.60 3.46 -0.29
CA GLU A 48 -4.67 2.38 -1.28
C GLU A 48 -4.22 2.87 -2.66
N LYS A 49 -4.60 4.10 -3.02
CA LYS A 49 -4.18 4.73 -4.27
C LYS A 49 -2.68 4.89 -4.31
N LEU A 50 -2.12 5.46 -3.24
CA LEU A 50 -0.68 5.70 -3.12
C LEU A 50 0.10 4.38 -3.15
N ALA A 51 -0.38 3.36 -2.45
CA ALA A 51 0.25 2.04 -2.39
C ALA A 51 0.28 1.32 -3.75
N ILE A 52 -0.82 1.41 -4.52
CA ILE A 52 -0.90 0.87 -5.88
C ILE A 52 0.07 1.61 -6.80
N GLN A 53 0.02 2.94 -6.83
CA GLN A 53 0.88 3.76 -7.68
C GLN A 53 2.37 3.57 -7.36
N PHE A 54 2.73 3.57 -6.07
CA PHE A 54 4.10 3.31 -5.64
C PHE A 54 4.60 1.97 -6.16
N SER A 55 3.76 0.94 -6.02
CA SER A 55 4.07 -0.43 -6.43
C SER A 55 4.22 -0.59 -7.94
N THR A 56 3.54 0.22 -8.76
CA THR A 56 3.60 0.13 -10.23
C THR A 56 4.63 1.06 -10.86
N SER A 57 5.02 2.14 -10.18
CA SER A 57 5.73 3.25 -10.85
C SER A 57 7.14 3.52 -10.32
N MET A 58 7.45 3.21 -9.05
CA MET A 58 8.70 3.69 -8.44
C MET A 58 9.96 2.87 -8.77
N ASN A 59 9.82 1.58 -9.12
CA ASN A 59 10.97 0.72 -9.35
C ASN A 59 10.95 0.13 -10.76
N PRO A 60 11.77 0.63 -11.70
CA PRO A 60 11.78 0.16 -13.09
C PRO A 60 12.27 -1.28 -13.26
N ARG A 61 12.78 -1.91 -12.19
CA ARG A 61 13.18 -3.34 -12.20
C ARG A 61 12.01 -4.29 -11.90
N ILE A 62 10.87 -3.78 -11.43
CA ILE A 62 9.65 -4.57 -11.22
C ILE A 62 8.91 -4.62 -12.55
N ALA A 63 8.73 -5.82 -13.10
CA ALA A 63 8.10 -6.00 -14.41
C ALA A 63 6.58 -5.80 -14.35
N THR A 64 5.96 -6.19 -13.23
CA THR A 64 4.52 -6.00 -13.01
C THR A 64 4.18 -6.15 -11.52
N THR A 65 3.02 -5.63 -11.12
CA THR A 65 2.46 -5.78 -9.78
C THR A 65 1.14 -6.56 -9.86
N LEU A 66 1.07 -7.68 -9.15
CA LEU A 66 -0.10 -8.51 -9.02
C LEU A 66 -0.95 -8.07 -7.81
N PHE A 67 -2.23 -7.82 -8.06
CA PHE A 67 -3.24 -7.64 -7.02
C PHE A 67 -4.47 -8.51 -7.32
N SER A 68 -5.28 -8.79 -6.29
CA SER A 68 -6.55 -9.49 -6.43
C SER A 68 -7.68 -8.68 -5.81
N SER A 69 -8.89 -8.86 -6.32
CA SER A 69 -10.10 -8.30 -5.75
C SER A 69 -11.29 -9.19 -6.09
N ALA A 70 -12.14 -9.48 -5.11
CA ALA A 70 -13.42 -10.15 -5.33
C ALA A 70 -14.52 -9.18 -5.83
N ASN A 71 -14.25 -7.87 -5.83
CA ASN A 71 -15.16 -6.84 -6.31
C ASN A 71 -14.64 -6.23 -7.62
N PRO A 72 -15.38 -6.31 -8.74
CA PRO A 72 -14.96 -5.75 -10.03
C PRO A 72 -14.81 -4.22 -9.99
N ALA A 73 -15.58 -3.52 -9.16
CA ALA A 73 -15.45 -2.06 -9.02
C ALA A 73 -14.08 -1.66 -8.46
N ASN A 74 -13.51 -2.45 -7.56
CA ASN A 74 -12.16 -2.22 -7.06
C ASN A 74 -11.09 -2.49 -8.13
N VAL A 75 -11.34 -3.42 -9.06
CA VAL A 75 -10.42 -3.66 -10.19
C VAL A 75 -10.36 -2.43 -11.06
N GLN A 76 -11.52 -1.88 -11.45
CA GLN A 76 -11.58 -0.65 -12.23
C GLN A 76 -10.89 0.51 -11.50
N LYS A 77 -11.21 0.69 -10.22
CA LYS A 77 -10.61 1.75 -9.39
C LYS A 77 -9.09 1.66 -9.30
N ASN A 78 -8.53 0.45 -9.17
CA ASN A 78 -7.07 0.26 -9.17
C ASN A 78 -6.45 0.57 -10.54
N ILE A 79 -7.14 0.27 -11.63
CA ILE A 79 -6.68 0.64 -12.99
C ILE A 79 -6.65 2.17 -13.12
N ASP A 80 -7.71 2.85 -12.66
CA ASP A 80 -7.79 4.31 -12.70
C ASP A 80 -6.63 4.94 -11.90
N TYR A 81 -6.35 4.41 -10.70
CA TYR A 81 -5.23 4.85 -9.87
C TYR A 81 -3.86 4.77 -10.58
N VAL A 82 -3.61 3.71 -11.33
CA VAL A 82 -2.33 3.52 -12.07
C VAL A 82 -2.18 4.54 -13.20
N ASN A 83 -3.28 4.97 -13.81
CA ASN A 83 -3.26 5.93 -14.91
C ASN A 83 -3.19 7.40 -14.44
N GLU A 84 -3.45 7.66 -13.16
CA GLU A 84 -3.31 8.99 -12.57
C GLU A 84 -1.87 9.27 -12.14
N PRO A 85 -1.42 10.54 -12.17
CA PRO A 85 -0.13 10.92 -11.63
C PRO A 85 -0.05 10.58 -10.12
N MET A 86 1.13 10.16 -9.69
CA MET A 86 1.41 9.87 -8.30
C MET A 86 1.98 11.09 -7.60
N ASP A 87 1.56 11.31 -6.36
CA ASP A 87 2.13 12.33 -5.48
C ASP A 87 3.39 11.77 -4.79
N GLU A 88 4.56 12.11 -5.31
CA GLU A 88 5.85 11.64 -4.79
C GLU A 88 6.18 12.25 -3.41
N GLU A 89 5.72 13.46 -3.11
CA GLU A 89 5.91 14.07 -1.79
C GLU A 89 5.11 13.31 -0.73
N LEU A 90 3.90 12.89 -1.08
CA LEU A 90 3.08 12.07 -0.21
C LEU A 90 3.71 10.70 0.05
N VAL A 91 4.37 10.09 -0.95
CA VAL A 91 5.15 8.85 -0.76
C VAL A 91 6.23 9.06 0.30
N LEU A 92 7.04 10.12 0.18
CA LEU A 92 8.11 10.40 1.13
C LEU A 92 7.56 10.61 2.55
N LYS A 93 6.44 11.34 2.69
CA LYS A 93 5.78 11.53 3.98
C LYS A 93 5.23 10.23 4.58
N VAL A 94 4.65 9.36 3.77
CA VAL A 94 4.22 8.04 4.25
C VAL A 94 5.42 7.19 4.70
N GLN A 95 6.54 7.22 3.97
CA GLN A 95 7.76 6.53 4.37
C GLN A 95 8.32 7.07 5.69
N GLU A 96 8.31 8.39 5.90
CA GLU A 96 8.68 9.03 7.17
C GLU A 96 7.77 8.57 8.32
N ILE A 97 6.45 8.51 8.09
CA ILE A 97 5.47 8.10 9.12
C ILE A 97 5.62 6.62 9.49
N ILE A 98 5.84 5.74 8.50
CA ILE A 98 6.03 4.32 8.75
C ILE A 98 7.40 4.08 9.40
N GLY A 99 8.42 4.83 8.99
CA GLY A 99 9.76 4.80 9.57
C GLY A 99 10.37 3.39 9.56
N ASP A 100 10.96 3.00 10.69
CA ASP A 100 11.67 1.71 10.83
C ASP A 100 10.75 0.48 10.65
N GLN A 101 9.42 0.67 10.74
CA GLN A 101 8.45 -0.40 10.50
C GLN A 101 8.45 -0.87 9.03
N MET A 102 9.00 -0.10 8.08
CA MET A 102 9.11 -0.50 6.67
C MET A 102 9.90 -1.80 6.45
N PHE A 103 10.80 -2.14 7.36
CA PHE A 103 11.67 -3.32 7.26
C PHE A 103 11.18 -4.50 8.11
N VAL A 104 10.08 -4.33 8.85
CA VAL A 104 9.51 -5.36 9.69
C VAL A 104 8.83 -6.41 8.83
N ARG A 105 9.25 -7.66 9.03
CA ARG A 105 8.64 -8.83 8.40
C ARG A 105 7.83 -9.57 9.46
N TRP A 106 6.72 -10.16 9.04
CA TRP A 106 5.97 -11.09 9.87
C TRP A 106 6.14 -12.52 9.34
N LYS A 107 5.99 -13.49 10.22
CA LYS A 107 6.08 -14.90 9.84
C LYS A 107 4.89 -15.24 8.94
N ASN A 108 5.18 -15.92 7.83
CA ASN A 108 4.17 -16.78 7.22
C ASN A 108 3.98 -17.96 8.18
N SER A 109 2.74 -18.17 8.61
CA SER A 109 2.33 -19.37 9.33
C SER A 109 2.47 -20.59 8.43
#